data_AF-A0A8H4UCA6-F1
#
_entry.id   AF-A0A8H4UCA6-F1
#
_cell.length_a   1.000
_cell.length_b   1.000
_cell.length_c   1.000
_cell.angle_alpha   90.00
_cell.angle_beta   90.00
_cell.angle_gamma   90.00
#
_symmetry.space_group_name_H-M   'P 1'
#
loop_
_entity.id
_entity.type
_entity.pdbx_description
1 polymer ?
#
loop_
_entity_poly.entity_id
_entity_poly.type
_entity_poly.pdbx_seq_one_letter_code
_entity_poly.pdbx_strand_id
1 'polypeptide(L)'
;MADVKLQPEAEELLEEHKSAEGGKATAHYQMTDVNDWGQLQTLWDISLEKFGSIHIVCNGAGIYEPPSSDFWNPPGISQLAEDKADANPGVFKTFAVNTMAPIRLAQLAMDYWLEHREVEGNLLFVASLGAYVHSIQTPLYFASKAAIVSFVKSMSRLRSALGIRIAAICPGAVDTPIFYPDYCRKRVRPDDLTLTAEECAGIIMDVLTKSKYGDGNIVQVMRVGTKEEPDISVREVPLERLYPTGGPVGPENHLLEEEEKFIEQLKDKGMRHQDQRVQIDLQ
;
A
#
# COMPACT_ATOMS: atom_id res chain seq x y z
N MET A 1 -2.31 13.42 12.48
CA MET A 1 -2.43 12.63 11.23
C MET A 1 -1.03 12.50 10.65
N ALA A 2 -0.74 11.46 9.85
CA ALA A 2 0.49 11.39 9.05
C ALA A 2 0.63 12.64 8.16
N ASP A 3 1.80 12.79 7.54
CA ASP A 3 2.22 13.95 6.73
C ASP A 3 1.29 14.22 5.53
N VAL A 4 0.10 14.76 5.78
CA VAL A 4 -0.82 15.33 4.78
C VAL A 4 -0.37 16.72 4.35
N LYS A 5 0.80 17.18 4.80
CA LYS A 5 1.43 18.44 4.42
C LYS A 5 2.83 18.15 3.92
N LEU A 6 3.28 18.95 2.97
CA LEU A 6 4.68 18.92 2.55
C LEU A 6 5.58 19.28 3.73
N GLN A 7 6.69 18.57 3.81
CA GLN A 7 7.84 18.98 4.63
C GLN A 7 8.67 20.00 3.82
N PRO A 8 9.46 20.87 4.46
CA PRO A 8 10.26 21.88 3.77
C PRO A 8 11.13 21.31 2.64
N GLU A 9 11.72 20.13 2.83
CA GLU A 9 12.55 19.45 1.83
C GLU A 9 11.71 19.01 0.61
N ALA A 10 10.44 18.65 0.82
CA ALA A 10 9.53 18.30 -0.27
C ALA A 10 9.02 19.55 -1.01
N GLU A 11 8.87 20.69 -0.32
CA GLU A 11 8.57 21.97 -0.96
C GLU A 11 9.73 22.39 -1.88
N GLU A 12 10.97 22.31 -1.41
CA GLU A 12 12.17 22.60 -2.20
C GLU A 12 12.27 21.70 -3.44
N LEU A 13 12.06 20.39 -3.27
CA LEU A 13 12.08 19.44 -4.40
C LEU A 13 11.01 19.77 -5.45
N LEU A 14 9.82 20.19 -5.03
CA LEU A 14 8.76 20.60 -5.97
C LEU A 14 9.13 21.87 -6.73
N GLU A 15 9.79 22.84 -6.09
CA GLU A 15 10.30 24.05 -6.74
C GLU A 15 11.33 23.71 -7.82
N GLU A 16 12.28 22.80 -7.52
CA GLU A 16 13.28 22.31 -8.48
C GLU A 16 12.66 21.61 -9.70
N HIS A 17 11.52 20.93 -9.49
CA HIS A 17 10.82 20.16 -10.52
C HIS A 17 9.55 20.85 -11.01
N LYS A 18 9.47 22.19 -10.91
CA LYS A 18 8.45 22.95 -11.62
C LYS A 18 8.67 22.84 -13.12
N SER A 19 7.57 22.73 -13.87
CA SER A 19 7.65 22.83 -15.33
C SER A 19 8.33 24.14 -15.73
N ALA A 20 9.30 24.09 -16.66
CA ALA A 20 9.74 25.29 -17.36
C ALA A 20 8.52 25.99 -18.00
N GLU A 21 8.56 27.32 -18.18
CA GLU A 21 7.41 28.07 -18.73
C GLU A 21 6.87 27.42 -20.02
N GLY A 22 5.62 26.94 -19.96
CA GLY A 22 4.94 26.27 -21.07
C GLY A 22 5.13 24.74 -21.17
N GLY A 23 5.90 24.12 -20.28
CA GLY A 23 6.08 22.67 -20.20
C GLY A 23 5.00 21.92 -19.41
N LYS A 24 4.91 20.59 -19.58
CA LYS A 24 4.11 19.73 -18.70
C LYS A 24 4.71 19.73 -17.29
N ALA A 25 3.86 19.64 -16.27
CA ALA A 25 4.31 19.48 -14.88
C ALA A 25 5.22 18.25 -14.79
N THR A 26 6.36 18.40 -14.12
CA THR A 26 7.28 17.29 -13.80
C THR A 26 7.10 16.77 -12.38
N ALA A 27 6.50 17.59 -11.50
CA ALA A 27 6.01 17.19 -10.18
C ALA A 27 4.78 18.04 -9.79
N HIS A 28 3.89 17.47 -8.98
CA HIS A 28 2.71 18.16 -8.46
C HIS A 28 2.34 17.63 -7.08
N TYR A 29 1.94 18.53 -6.17
CA TYR A 29 1.45 18.16 -4.86
C TYR A 29 -0.05 18.40 -4.76
N GLN A 30 -0.76 17.37 -4.31
CA GLN A 30 -2.18 17.42 -4.00
C GLN A 30 -2.40 16.91 -2.57
N MET A 31 -2.80 17.81 -1.67
CA MET A 31 -3.19 17.42 -0.32
C MET A 31 -4.34 16.42 -0.38
N THR A 32 -4.16 15.26 0.26
CA THR A 32 -5.12 14.15 0.18
C THR A 32 -5.16 13.41 1.52
N ASP A 33 -6.32 13.39 2.17
CA ASP A 33 -6.63 12.37 3.17
C ASP A 33 -7.06 11.09 2.45
N VAL A 34 -6.21 10.07 2.49
CA VAL A 34 -6.45 8.80 1.80
C VAL A 34 -7.61 7.99 2.39
N ASN A 35 -8.13 8.36 3.56
CA ASN A 35 -9.35 7.76 4.10
C ASN A 35 -10.63 8.38 3.52
N ASP A 36 -10.52 9.54 2.86
CA ASP A 36 -11.62 10.22 2.21
C ASP A 36 -11.69 9.82 0.73
N TRP A 37 -12.79 9.16 0.35
CA TRP A 37 -12.98 8.70 -1.03
C TRP A 37 -13.06 9.85 -2.04
N GLY A 38 -13.69 10.97 -1.69
CA GLY A 38 -13.78 12.13 -2.57
C GLY A 38 -12.41 12.75 -2.82
N GLN A 39 -11.53 12.76 -1.82
CA GLN A 39 -10.16 13.23 -1.98
C GLN A 39 -9.30 12.26 -2.78
N LEU A 40 -9.47 10.94 -2.64
CA LEU A 40 -8.82 9.95 -3.50
C LEU A 40 -9.21 10.12 -4.97
N GLN A 41 -10.50 10.33 -5.25
CA GLN A 41 -10.97 10.61 -6.61
C GLN A 41 -10.37 11.91 -7.14
N THR A 42 -10.34 12.95 -6.32
CA THR A 42 -9.74 14.24 -6.69
C THR A 42 -8.26 14.11 -7.02
N LEU A 43 -7.49 13.37 -6.20
CA LEU A 43 -6.09 13.06 -6.46
C LEU A 43 -5.91 12.35 -7.81
N TRP A 44 -6.78 11.38 -8.11
CA TRP A 44 -6.77 10.64 -9.36
C TRP A 44 -7.01 11.55 -10.58
N ASP A 45 -8.08 12.34 -10.52
CA ASP A 45 -8.49 13.24 -11.62
C ASP A 45 -7.42 14.30 -11.90
N ILE A 46 -6.86 14.91 -10.85
CA ILE A 46 -5.78 15.90 -10.98
C ILE A 46 -4.52 15.26 -11.57
N SER A 47 -4.19 14.03 -11.19
CA SER A 47 -3.03 13.31 -11.75
C SER A 47 -3.18 13.11 -13.26
N LEU A 48 -4.37 12.70 -13.72
CA LEU A 48 -4.66 12.60 -15.15
C LEU A 48 -4.66 13.95 -15.86
N GLU A 49 -5.24 14.99 -15.25
CA GLU A 49 -5.23 16.35 -15.80
C GLU A 49 -3.80 16.87 -16.03
N LYS A 50 -2.91 16.69 -15.03
CA LYS A 50 -1.56 17.24 -15.07
C LYS A 50 -0.59 16.44 -15.93
N PHE A 51 -0.68 15.11 -15.89
CA PHE A 51 0.33 14.24 -16.50
C PHE A 51 -0.17 13.48 -17.73
N GLY A 52 -1.48 13.34 -17.91
CA GLY A 52 -2.14 12.71 -19.06
C GLY A 52 -2.32 11.20 -18.95
N SER A 53 -1.46 10.50 -18.22
CA SER A 53 -1.61 9.08 -17.94
C SER A 53 -0.94 8.68 -16.62
N ILE A 54 -1.42 7.58 -16.03
CA ILE A 54 -0.91 7.04 -14.77
C ILE A 54 -0.38 5.63 -15.05
N HIS A 55 0.94 5.45 -14.95
CA HIS A 55 1.60 4.15 -15.16
C HIS A 55 1.94 3.44 -13.85
N ILE A 56 2.17 4.21 -12.79
CA ILE A 56 2.63 3.70 -11.49
C ILE A 56 1.71 4.24 -10.41
N VAL A 57 1.27 3.35 -9.53
CA VAL A 57 0.63 3.72 -8.27
C VAL A 57 1.47 3.16 -7.14
N CYS A 58 2.12 4.06 -6.39
CA CYS A 58 2.91 3.73 -5.21
C CYS A 58 2.11 4.06 -3.95
N ASN A 59 1.59 3.02 -3.30
CA ASN A 59 0.84 3.13 -2.07
C ASN A 59 1.79 3.29 -0.87
N GLY A 60 2.24 4.53 -0.64
CA GLY A 60 3.20 4.90 0.41
C GLY A 60 2.58 5.41 1.71
N ALA A 61 1.33 5.88 1.70
CA ALA A 61 0.67 6.42 2.89
C ALA A 61 0.51 5.34 3.97
N GLY A 62 0.79 5.70 5.22
CA GLY A 62 0.66 4.79 6.35
C GLY A 62 0.83 5.48 7.70
N ILE A 63 0.22 4.89 8.73
CA ILE A 63 0.37 5.29 10.13
C ILE A 63 0.79 4.10 10.99
N TYR A 64 1.42 4.39 12.12
CA TYR A 64 1.43 3.46 13.25
C TYR A 64 0.05 3.37 13.91
N GLU A 65 -0.07 2.60 14.99
CA GLU A 65 -1.30 2.46 15.76
C GLU A 65 -1.45 3.63 16.75
N PRO A 66 -2.36 4.58 16.52
CA PRO A 66 -2.52 5.74 17.39
C PRO A 66 -3.31 5.34 18.65
N PRO A 67 -2.95 5.85 19.85
CA PRO A 67 -3.66 5.51 21.09
C PRO A 67 -5.16 5.80 21.09
N SER A 68 -5.61 6.71 20.23
CA SER A 68 -7.02 7.05 20.11
C SER A 68 -7.88 6.04 19.33
N SER A 69 -7.23 5.11 18.63
CA SER A 69 -7.87 4.07 17.83
C SER A 69 -6.99 2.80 17.83
N ASP A 70 -6.41 2.45 18.99
CA ASP A 70 -5.63 1.23 19.19
C ASP A 70 -6.46 0.12 19.83
N PHE A 71 -5.92 -1.10 19.86
CA PHE A 71 -6.58 -2.26 20.47
C PHE A 71 -6.72 -2.17 22.00
N TRP A 72 -5.81 -1.45 22.66
CA TRP A 72 -5.68 -1.42 24.11
C TRP A 72 -6.53 -0.33 24.78
N ASN A 73 -7.13 0.56 24.00
CA ASN A 73 -7.92 1.70 24.45
C ASN A 73 -9.37 1.64 23.91
N PRO A 74 -10.20 0.69 24.39
CA PRO A 74 -11.58 0.58 23.90
C PRO A 74 -12.47 1.75 24.35
N PRO A 75 -13.44 2.16 23.50
CA PRO A 75 -14.45 3.17 23.83
C PRO A 75 -15.22 2.86 25.11
N GLY A 76 -15.47 3.88 25.93
CA GLY A 76 -16.18 3.76 27.21
C GLY A 76 -15.33 3.22 28.37
N ILE A 77 -14.10 2.78 28.12
CA ILE A 77 -13.15 2.33 29.16
C ILE A 77 -11.93 3.26 29.19
N SER A 78 -11.31 3.51 28.04
CA SER A 78 -10.17 4.41 27.95
C SER A 78 -10.59 5.84 27.64
N GLN A 79 -9.93 6.80 28.30
CA GLN A 79 -10.06 8.23 27.99
C GLN A 79 -9.32 8.64 26.72
N LEU A 80 -8.49 7.76 26.16
CA LEU A 80 -7.77 8.02 24.92
C LEU A 80 -8.63 7.75 23.69
N ALA A 81 -9.66 6.89 23.82
CA ALA A 81 -10.54 6.51 22.72
C ALA A 81 -11.30 7.73 22.16
N GLU A 82 -11.30 7.89 20.84
CA GLU A 82 -12.07 8.94 20.15
C GLU A 82 -13.56 8.56 19.99
N ASP A 83 -13.85 7.27 19.79
CA ASP A 83 -15.22 6.80 19.61
C ASP A 83 -16.01 6.80 20.94
N LYS A 84 -17.33 6.97 20.83
CA LYS A 84 -18.24 6.84 21.97
C LYS A 84 -18.44 5.37 22.34
N ALA A 85 -18.74 5.11 23.61
CA ALA A 85 -19.02 3.77 24.11
C ALA A 85 -20.19 3.06 23.39
N ASP A 86 -21.15 3.84 22.90
CA ASP A 86 -22.35 3.40 22.18
C ASP A 86 -22.29 3.69 20.67
N ALA A 87 -21.11 4.00 20.13
CA ALA A 87 -20.93 4.19 18.70
C ALA A 87 -21.16 2.87 17.93
N ASN A 88 -21.65 2.99 16.70
CA ASN A 88 -21.61 1.88 15.76
C ASN A 88 -20.16 1.46 15.52
N PRO A 89 -19.86 0.16 15.34
CA PRO A 89 -18.50 -0.28 15.06
C PRO A 89 -18.01 0.38 13.77
N GLY A 90 -17.00 1.24 13.91
CA GLY A 90 -16.29 1.86 12.80
C GLY A 90 -15.16 0.97 12.28
N VAL A 91 -14.32 1.55 11.43
CA VAL A 91 -13.06 0.93 11.01
C VAL A 91 -11.94 1.55 11.84
N PHE A 92 -11.08 0.72 12.44
CA PHE A 92 -9.88 1.22 13.10
C PHE A 92 -9.07 2.09 12.13
N LYS A 93 -8.65 3.28 12.59
CA LYS A 93 -7.93 4.26 11.77
C LYS A 93 -6.71 3.65 11.07
N THR A 94 -6.00 2.75 11.75
CA THR A 94 -4.86 2.01 11.20
C THR A 94 -5.25 1.14 10.01
N PHE A 95 -6.37 0.42 10.05
CA PHE A 95 -6.86 -0.35 8.90
C PHE A 95 -7.38 0.55 7.78
N ALA A 96 -8.07 1.64 8.14
CA ALA A 96 -8.59 2.60 7.18
C ALA A 96 -7.46 3.17 6.30
N VAL A 97 -6.36 3.60 6.92
CA VAL A 97 -5.21 4.19 6.22
C VAL A 97 -4.27 3.14 5.63
N ASN A 98 -3.89 2.10 6.38
CA ASN A 98 -2.85 1.16 5.94
C ASN A 98 -3.38 0.07 5.02
N THR A 99 -4.69 -0.17 4.97
CA THR A 99 -5.29 -1.29 4.24
C THR A 99 -6.37 -0.84 3.26
N MET A 100 -7.42 -0.17 3.75
CA MET A 100 -8.57 0.17 2.90
C MET A 100 -8.19 1.21 1.85
N ALA A 101 -7.51 2.28 2.25
CA ALA A 101 -7.07 3.34 1.36
C ALA A 101 -6.18 2.85 0.18
N PRO A 102 -5.11 2.07 0.40
CA PRO A 102 -4.28 1.62 -0.72
C PRO A 102 -5.00 0.59 -1.62
N ILE A 103 -5.91 -0.24 -1.07
CA ILE A 103 -6.75 -1.13 -1.88
C ILE A 103 -7.71 -0.33 -2.76
N ARG A 104 -8.32 0.72 -2.21
CA ARG A 104 -9.20 1.66 -2.95
C ARG A 104 -8.47 2.35 -4.09
N LEU A 105 -7.25 2.83 -3.85
CA LEU A 105 -6.44 3.45 -4.90
C LEU A 105 -6.03 2.42 -5.97
N ALA A 106 -5.75 1.18 -5.57
CA ALA A 106 -5.52 0.08 -6.52
C ALA A 106 -6.77 -0.27 -7.34
N GLN A 107 -7.99 -0.15 -6.79
CA GLN A 107 -9.23 -0.33 -7.55
C GLN A 107 -9.37 0.71 -8.66
N LEU A 108 -9.09 1.99 -8.38
CA LEU A 108 -9.09 3.05 -9.39
C LEU A 108 -8.05 2.77 -10.49
N ALA A 109 -6.86 2.32 -10.10
CA ALA A 109 -5.80 1.96 -11.04
C ALA A 109 -6.16 0.77 -11.93
N MET A 110 -6.75 -0.28 -11.33
CA MET A 110 -7.21 -1.44 -12.06
C MET A 110 -8.30 -1.09 -13.07
N ASP A 111 -9.31 -0.30 -12.69
CA ASP A 111 -10.34 0.17 -13.63
C ASP A 111 -9.70 0.97 -14.78
N TYR A 112 -8.81 1.91 -14.46
CA TYR A 112 -8.17 2.74 -15.48
C TYR A 112 -7.34 1.92 -16.49
N TRP A 113 -6.44 1.04 -16.04
CA TRP A 113 -5.64 0.20 -16.95
C TRP A 113 -6.50 -0.85 -17.67
N LEU A 114 -7.58 -1.31 -17.03
CA LEU A 114 -8.59 -2.16 -17.67
C LEU A 114 -9.57 -1.41 -18.58
N GLU A 115 -9.35 -0.12 -18.83
CA GLU A 115 -10.02 0.63 -19.90
C GLU A 115 -9.01 1.21 -20.91
N HIS A 116 -7.73 1.25 -20.56
CA HIS A 116 -6.63 1.81 -21.34
C HIS A 116 -5.48 0.78 -21.45
N ARG A 117 -5.68 -0.29 -22.25
CA ARG A 117 -4.71 -1.41 -22.36
C ARG A 117 -3.34 -1.00 -22.88
N GLU A 118 -3.24 0.15 -23.54
CA GLU A 118 -2.00 0.73 -24.04
C GLU A 118 -1.11 1.30 -22.92
N VAL A 119 -1.64 1.49 -21.72
CA VAL A 119 -0.90 2.00 -20.56
C VAL A 119 -0.36 0.82 -19.74
N GLU A 120 0.97 0.73 -19.65
CA GLU A 120 1.62 -0.27 -18.80
C GLU A 120 1.46 0.08 -17.32
N GLY A 121 0.66 -0.73 -16.61
CA GLY A 121 0.36 -0.54 -15.19
C GLY A 121 1.35 -1.22 -14.24
N ASN A 122 1.66 -0.54 -13.13
CA ASN A 122 2.52 -1.08 -12.07
C ASN A 122 2.06 -0.62 -10.67
N LEU A 123 1.66 -1.59 -9.85
CA LEU A 123 1.24 -1.38 -8.46
C LEU A 123 2.39 -1.69 -7.51
N LEU A 124 2.72 -0.71 -6.67
CA LEU A 124 3.63 -0.92 -5.56
C LEU A 124 2.92 -0.62 -4.24
N PHE A 125 3.09 -1.51 -3.27
CA PHE A 125 2.63 -1.30 -1.91
C PHE A 125 3.80 -1.18 -0.94
N VAL A 126 3.80 -0.12 -0.12
CA VAL A 126 4.72 0.01 1.01
C VAL A 126 4.08 -0.66 2.22
N ALA A 127 4.42 -1.94 2.43
CA ALA A 127 3.99 -2.72 3.57
C ALA A 127 4.89 -2.44 4.79
N SER A 128 5.46 -3.48 5.40
CA SER A 128 6.40 -3.38 6.53
C SER A 128 6.99 -4.77 6.79
N LEU A 129 8.17 -4.85 7.40
CA LEU A 129 8.65 -6.06 8.09
C LEU A 129 7.61 -6.55 9.12
N GLY A 130 6.81 -5.63 9.67
CA GLY A 130 5.66 -5.92 10.52
C GLY A 130 4.52 -6.70 9.84
N ALA A 131 4.61 -7.04 8.56
CA ALA A 131 3.63 -7.93 7.94
C ALA A 131 3.81 -9.40 8.36
N TYR A 132 4.97 -9.78 8.90
CA TYR A 132 5.28 -11.16 9.31
C TYR A 132 6.20 -11.26 10.54
N VAL A 133 6.66 -10.14 11.07
CA VAL A 133 7.25 -10.03 12.41
C VAL A 133 6.23 -9.35 13.31
N HIS A 134 5.86 -9.96 14.44
CA HIS A 134 4.71 -9.52 15.24
C HIS A 134 5.13 -8.99 16.62
N SER A 135 4.40 -8.01 17.13
CA SER A 135 4.51 -7.56 18.52
C SER A 135 3.15 -7.22 19.11
N ILE A 136 2.98 -7.51 20.40
CA ILE A 136 1.75 -7.25 21.16
C ILE A 136 1.47 -5.75 21.34
N GLN A 137 2.47 -4.89 21.19
CA GLN A 137 2.31 -3.46 21.49
C GLN A 137 1.43 -2.71 20.49
N THR A 138 1.37 -3.17 19.23
CA THR A 138 0.61 -2.51 18.15
C THR A 138 0.01 -3.56 17.21
N PRO A 139 -0.91 -4.41 17.70
CA PRO A 139 -1.42 -5.55 16.94
C PRO A 139 -2.17 -5.16 15.67
N LEU A 140 -2.87 -4.00 15.66
CA LEU A 140 -3.59 -3.52 14.48
C LEU A 140 -2.62 -3.06 13.39
N TYR A 141 -1.49 -2.45 13.75
CA TYR A 141 -0.46 -2.11 12.77
C TYR A 141 0.08 -3.35 12.05
N PHE A 142 0.52 -4.37 12.81
CA PHE A 142 1.03 -5.62 12.23
C PHE A 142 -0.03 -6.31 11.37
N ALA A 143 -1.27 -6.43 11.87
CA ALA A 143 -2.37 -7.02 11.12
C ALA A 143 -2.68 -6.25 9.81
N SER A 144 -2.70 -4.92 9.86
CA SER A 144 -2.97 -4.08 8.68
C SER A 144 -1.91 -4.24 7.58
N LYS A 145 -0.63 -4.41 7.95
CA LYS A 145 0.48 -4.62 7.01
C LYS A 145 0.51 -6.06 6.48
N ALA A 146 0.13 -7.05 7.30
CA ALA A 146 -0.07 -8.42 6.85
C ALA A 146 -1.19 -8.53 5.80
N ALA A 147 -2.29 -7.78 5.97
CA ALA A 147 -3.38 -7.74 5.00
C ALA A 147 -2.91 -7.27 3.61
N ILE A 148 -2.02 -6.28 3.53
CA ILE A 148 -1.44 -5.79 2.27
C ILE A 148 -0.57 -6.85 1.59
N VAL A 149 0.25 -7.56 2.36
CA VAL A 149 1.08 -8.65 1.83
C VAL A 149 0.20 -9.77 1.26
N SER A 150 -0.88 -10.13 1.95
CA SER A 150 -1.87 -11.10 1.45
C SER A 150 -2.58 -10.60 0.19
N PHE A 151 -2.96 -9.32 0.15
CA PHE A 151 -3.59 -8.70 -1.02
C PHE A 151 -2.68 -8.77 -2.24
N VAL A 152 -1.41 -8.37 -2.11
CA VAL A 152 -0.44 -8.43 -3.21
C VAL A 152 -0.23 -9.85 -3.72
N LYS A 153 -0.15 -10.84 -2.83
CA LYS A 153 -0.02 -12.25 -3.24
C LYS A 153 -1.26 -12.78 -3.95
N SER A 154 -2.45 -12.38 -3.49
CA SER A 154 -3.73 -12.76 -4.14
C SER A 154 -3.81 -12.24 -5.58
N MET A 155 -3.09 -11.16 -5.88
CA MET A 155 -3.03 -10.52 -7.20
C MET A 155 -1.74 -10.86 -7.97
N SER A 156 -0.96 -11.88 -7.55
CA SER A 156 0.35 -12.21 -8.14
C SER A 156 0.31 -12.54 -9.64
N ARG A 157 -0.85 -13.00 -10.14
CA ARG A 157 -1.06 -13.32 -11.56
C ARG A 157 -1.37 -12.09 -12.43
N LEU A 158 -1.46 -10.88 -11.88
CA LEU A 158 -1.83 -9.69 -12.63
C LEU A 158 -0.97 -9.48 -13.89
N ARG A 159 0.33 -9.73 -13.82
CA ARG A 159 1.21 -9.48 -14.96
C ARG A 159 0.97 -10.49 -16.08
N SER A 160 0.88 -11.77 -15.75
CA SER A 160 0.64 -12.83 -16.74
C SER A 160 -0.80 -12.82 -17.26
N ALA A 161 -1.77 -12.41 -16.45
CA ALA A 161 -3.17 -12.36 -16.80
C ALA A 161 -3.57 -11.08 -17.54
N LEU A 162 -3.08 -9.91 -17.10
CA LEU A 162 -3.58 -8.60 -17.52
C LEU A 162 -2.47 -7.62 -17.94
N GLY A 163 -1.20 -8.04 -17.96
CA GLY A 163 -0.07 -7.18 -18.30
C GLY A 163 0.32 -6.17 -17.21
N ILE A 164 -0.29 -6.25 -16.02
CA ILE A 164 -0.10 -5.27 -14.93
C ILE A 164 0.88 -5.83 -13.89
N ARG A 165 1.92 -5.06 -13.55
CA ARG A 165 2.90 -5.44 -12.53
C ARG A 165 2.34 -5.19 -11.12
N ILE A 166 2.72 -6.02 -10.16
CA ILE A 166 2.42 -5.78 -8.74
C ILE A 166 3.54 -6.29 -7.82
N ALA A 167 3.89 -5.52 -6.79
CA ALA A 167 4.80 -5.93 -5.74
C ALA A 167 4.53 -5.21 -4.41
N ALA A 168 5.04 -5.76 -3.31
CA ALA A 168 5.14 -5.08 -2.03
C ALA A 168 6.59 -4.94 -1.60
N ILE A 169 6.97 -3.77 -1.11
CA ILE A 169 8.18 -3.60 -0.32
C ILE A 169 7.82 -3.70 1.17
N CYS A 170 8.66 -4.37 1.96
CA CYS A 170 8.52 -4.56 3.39
C CYS A 170 9.75 -3.98 4.11
N PRO A 171 9.80 -2.66 4.32
CA PRO A 171 10.89 -2.03 5.03
C PRO A 171 10.93 -2.45 6.50
N GLY A 172 12.14 -2.56 7.06
CA GLY A 172 12.41 -2.51 8.50
C GLY A 172 12.23 -1.09 9.04
N ALA A 173 13.02 -0.71 10.05
CA ALA A 173 13.00 0.67 10.55
C ALA A 173 13.57 1.63 9.49
N VAL A 174 12.77 2.64 9.12
CA VAL A 174 13.17 3.75 8.24
C VAL A 174 13.01 5.04 9.03
N ASP A 175 14.06 5.85 9.12
CA ASP A 175 14.00 7.14 9.80
C ASP A 175 13.10 8.10 9.01
N THR A 176 11.85 8.22 9.46
CA THR A 176 10.81 9.06 8.86
C THR A 176 9.92 9.63 9.96
N PRO A 177 9.11 10.67 9.67
CA PRO A 177 8.22 11.28 10.66
C PRO A 177 7.20 10.33 11.29
N ILE A 178 6.99 9.13 10.74
CA ILE A 178 6.12 8.10 11.33
C ILE A 178 6.51 7.76 12.78
N PHE A 179 7.78 7.94 13.15
CA PHE A 179 8.30 7.68 14.50
C PHE A 179 8.32 8.92 15.40
N TYR A 180 8.04 10.12 14.89
CA TYR A 180 8.14 11.36 15.67
C TYR A 180 7.03 11.56 16.71
N PRO A 181 5.79 11.06 16.53
CA PRO A 181 4.78 11.15 17.58
C PRO A 181 5.26 10.49 18.89
N ASP A 182 4.92 11.08 20.04
CA ASP A 182 5.39 10.62 21.34
C ASP A 182 5.07 9.14 21.64
N TYR A 183 3.93 8.67 21.14
CA TYR A 183 3.52 7.28 21.28
C TYR A 183 4.37 6.31 20.45
N CYS A 184 5.11 6.78 19.44
CA CYS A 184 6.02 6.01 18.59
C CYS A 184 7.50 6.21 18.92
N ARG A 185 7.88 7.40 19.40
CA ARG A 185 9.27 7.86 19.52
C ARG A 185 10.20 6.97 20.35
N LYS A 186 9.65 6.16 21.25
CA LYS A 186 10.43 5.21 22.06
C LYS A 186 10.75 3.89 21.34
N ARG A 187 10.14 3.62 20.18
CA ARG A 187 10.30 2.38 19.42
C ARG A 187 11.54 2.36 18.52
N VAL A 188 11.94 3.53 18.03
CA VAL A 188 13.17 3.72 17.26
C VAL A 188 13.93 4.87 17.90
N ARG A 189 15.16 4.59 18.33
CA ARG A 189 16.06 5.55 18.95
C ARG A 189 16.94 6.19 17.88
N PRO A 190 17.43 7.43 18.11
CA PRO A 190 18.32 8.10 17.16
C PRO A 190 19.57 7.31 16.79
N ASP A 191 20.02 6.39 17.67
CA ASP A 191 21.21 5.60 17.49
C ASP A 191 20.94 4.17 16.99
N ASP A 192 19.68 3.83 16.69
CA ASP A 192 19.32 2.53 16.09
C ASP A 192 19.75 2.47 14.61
N LEU A 193 20.01 1.26 14.13
CA LEU A 193 20.29 1.01 12.72
C LEU A 193 18.99 1.13 11.90
N THR A 194 18.83 2.27 11.23
CA THR A 194 17.68 2.57 10.37
C THR A 194 18.12 2.75 8.91
N LEU A 195 17.16 2.58 8.00
CA LEU A 195 17.28 3.06 6.61
C LEU A 195 16.97 4.56 6.57
N THR A 196 17.60 5.29 5.67
CA THR A 196 17.12 6.62 5.30
C THR A 196 15.92 6.49 4.35
N ALA A 197 15.12 7.55 4.25
CA ALA A 197 14.04 7.62 3.27
C ALA A 197 14.56 7.49 1.82
N GLU A 198 15.72 8.08 1.54
CA GLU A 198 16.36 8.05 0.21
C GLU A 198 16.80 6.64 -0.19
N GLU A 199 17.44 5.89 0.70
CA GLU A 199 17.82 4.50 0.42
C GLU A 199 16.60 3.61 0.19
N CYS A 200 15.54 3.81 1.00
CA CYS A 200 14.29 3.10 0.82
C CYS A 200 13.66 3.43 -0.55
N ALA A 201 13.67 4.70 -0.96
CA ALA A 201 13.18 5.15 -2.26
C ALA A 201 14.01 4.57 -3.42
N GLY A 202 15.34 4.51 -3.30
CA GLY A 202 16.20 3.86 -4.29
C GLY A 202 15.85 2.39 -4.52
N ILE A 203 15.51 1.68 -3.44
CA ILE A 203 15.12 0.27 -3.54
C ILE A 203 13.68 0.12 -4.06
N ILE A 204 12.78 1.05 -3.73
CA ILE A 204 11.47 1.14 -4.38
C ILE A 204 11.62 1.27 -5.90
N MET A 205 12.53 2.12 -6.37
CA MET A 205 12.81 2.29 -7.80
C MET A 205 13.34 1.00 -8.43
N ASP A 206 14.21 0.27 -7.73
CA ASP A 206 14.65 -1.06 -8.14
C ASP A 206 13.48 -2.05 -8.28
N VAL A 207 12.55 -2.06 -7.33
CA VAL A 207 11.35 -2.92 -7.37
C VAL A 207 10.45 -2.58 -8.54
N LEU A 208 10.27 -1.28 -8.81
CA LEU A 208 9.45 -0.79 -9.91
C LEU A 208 10.04 -1.16 -11.27
N THR A 209 11.37 -1.01 -11.43
CA THR A 209 12.03 -1.03 -12.75
C THR A 209 12.69 -2.35 -13.13
N LYS A 210 13.19 -3.15 -12.16
CA LYS A 210 13.89 -4.40 -12.49
C LYS A 210 12.88 -5.48 -12.89
N SER A 211 13.19 -6.17 -13.99
CA SER A 211 12.31 -7.18 -14.61
C SER A 211 12.03 -8.40 -13.73
N LYS A 212 12.92 -8.70 -12.78
CA LYS A 212 12.77 -9.79 -11.79
C LYS A 212 11.65 -9.58 -10.77
N TYR A 213 11.13 -8.35 -10.66
CA TYR A 213 10.02 -8.02 -9.78
C TYR A 213 8.74 -7.76 -10.59
N GLY A 214 7.60 -7.65 -9.92
CA GLY A 214 6.30 -7.31 -10.51
C GLY A 214 5.32 -8.47 -10.62
N ASP A 215 5.65 -9.65 -10.09
CA ASP A 215 4.84 -10.87 -10.16
C ASP A 215 4.29 -11.25 -8.77
N GLY A 216 3.89 -10.25 -7.98
CA GLY A 216 3.44 -10.43 -6.59
C GLY A 216 4.58 -10.62 -5.59
N ASN A 217 5.78 -10.14 -5.91
CA ASN A 217 6.96 -10.27 -5.05
C ASN A 217 6.77 -9.49 -3.74
N ILE A 218 7.26 -10.07 -2.64
CA ILE A 218 7.32 -9.44 -1.31
C ILE A 218 8.79 -9.17 -0.99
N VAL A 219 9.23 -7.92 -1.08
CA VAL A 219 10.64 -7.53 -1.01
C VAL A 219 10.95 -6.96 0.37
N GLN A 220 11.62 -7.73 1.22
CA GLN A 220 12.11 -7.25 2.51
C GLN A 220 13.34 -6.36 2.29
N VAL A 221 13.35 -5.23 2.99
CA VAL A 221 14.49 -4.30 3.00
C VAL A 221 14.77 -3.90 4.43
N MET A 222 16.01 -4.08 4.90
CA MET A 222 16.37 -3.76 6.28
C MET A 222 17.84 -3.39 6.39
N ARG A 223 18.16 -2.41 7.24
CA ARG A 223 19.53 -2.18 7.69
C ARG A 223 19.98 -3.33 8.59
N VAL A 224 21.08 -3.96 8.24
CA VAL A 224 21.70 -5.06 8.98
C VAL A 224 23.17 -4.73 9.30
N GLY A 225 23.85 -5.62 10.02
CA GLY A 225 25.24 -5.42 10.43
C GLY A 225 25.35 -4.75 11.80
N THR A 226 26.46 -4.05 12.04
CA THR A 226 26.71 -3.28 13.26
C THR A 226 26.74 -1.78 12.94
N LYS A 227 26.94 -0.93 13.96
CA LYS A 227 27.09 0.52 13.74
C LYS A 227 28.38 0.85 13.00
N GLU A 228 29.41 0.04 13.19
CA GLU A 228 30.73 0.17 12.57
C GLU A 228 30.74 -0.37 11.13
N GLU A 229 29.96 -1.41 10.86
CA GLU A 229 29.86 -2.07 9.56
C GLU A 229 28.38 -2.24 9.15
N PRO A 230 27.69 -1.13 8.81
CA PRO A 230 26.30 -1.18 8.38
C PRO A 230 26.17 -1.69 6.94
N ASP A 231 25.15 -2.49 6.67
CA ASP A 231 24.79 -2.98 5.33
C ASP A 231 23.27 -2.92 5.12
N ILE A 232 22.82 -2.94 3.85
CA ILE A 232 21.40 -3.03 3.49
C ILE A 232 21.11 -4.41 2.93
N SER A 233 20.32 -5.18 3.68
CA SER A 233 19.81 -6.46 3.19
C SER A 233 18.54 -6.23 2.37
N VAL A 234 18.59 -6.59 1.09
CA VAL A 234 17.43 -6.65 0.19
C VAL A 234 17.20 -8.09 -0.23
N ARG A 235 16.02 -8.64 0.06
CA ARG A 235 15.68 -10.01 -0.34
C ARG A 235 14.19 -10.17 -0.61
N GLU A 236 13.85 -11.11 -1.48
CA GLU A 236 12.48 -11.58 -1.60
C GLU A 236 12.13 -12.52 -0.44
N VAL A 237 10.93 -12.35 0.11
CA VAL A 237 10.36 -13.22 1.15
C VAL A 237 9.43 -14.22 0.47
N PRO A 238 9.81 -15.50 0.38
CA PRO A 238 8.93 -16.54 -0.14
C PRO A 238 7.87 -16.85 0.92
N LEU A 239 6.68 -16.24 0.79
CA LEU A 239 5.57 -16.50 1.73
C LEU A 239 5.10 -17.96 1.68
N GLU A 240 5.42 -18.70 0.63
CA GLU A 240 5.23 -20.15 0.52
C GLU A 240 5.94 -20.91 1.65
N ARG A 241 6.96 -20.29 2.27
CA ARG A 241 7.62 -20.83 3.46
C ARG A 241 6.92 -20.45 4.77
N LEU A 242 6.02 -19.48 4.75
CA LEU A 242 5.27 -18.99 5.91
C LEU A 242 3.84 -19.58 5.95
N TYR A 243 3.22 -19.78 4.79
CA TYR A 243 1.87 -20.34 4.64
C TYR A 243 1.80 -21.25 3.39
N PRO A 244 0.99 -22.33 3.41
CA PRO A 244 0.75 -23.12 2.22
C PRO A 244 0.06 -22.27 1.15
N THR A 245 0.68 -22.12 -0.03
CA THR A 245 0.16 -21.31 -1.14
C THR A 245 -0.76 -22.07 -2.08
N GLY A 246 -0.79 -23.40 -1.98
CA GLY A 246 -1.83 -24.23 -2.55
C GLY A 246 -2.84 -24.60 -1.46
N GLY A 247 -4.13 -24.34 -1.72
CA GLY A 247 -5.18 -24.96 -0.94
C GLY A 247 -5.08 -26.49 -1.02
N PRO A 248 -5.70 -27.25 -0.10
CA PRO A 248 -5.68 -28.72 -0.13
C PRO A 248 -6.43 -29.33 -1.33
N VAL A 249 -6.95 -28.49 -2.22
CA VAL A 249 -7.85 -28.86 -3.30
C VAL A 249 -7.02 -29.14 -4.56
N GLY A 250 -7.19 -30.34 -5.14
CA GLY A 250 -6.45 -30.78 -6.31
C GLY A 250 -6.74 -29.96 -7.58
N PRO A 251 -6.01 -30.21 -8.68
CA PRO A 251 -6.10 -29.45 -9.92
C PRO A 251 -7.47 -29.54 -10.62
N GLU A 252 -8.26 -30.57 -10.35
CA GLU A 252 -9.63 -30.73 -10.85
C GLU A 252 -10.64 -30.10 -9.87
N ASN A 253 -10.57 -28.78 -9.71
CA ASN A 253 -11.51 -28.06 -8.86
C ASN A 253 -12.14 -26.86 -9.56
N HIS A 254 -13.42 -26.67 -9.29
CA HIS A 254 -14.23 -25.64 -9.91
C HIS A 254 -13.77 -24.20 -9.53
N LEU A 255 -13.05 -24.03 -8.42
CA LEU A 255 -12.57 -22.70 -8.01
C LEU A 255 -11.52 -22.15 -8.98
N LEU A 256 -10.60 -23.00 -9.44
CA LEU A 256 -9.59 -22.61 -10.43
C LEU A 256 -10.25 -22.28 -11.78
N GLU A 257 -11.27 -23.04 -12.20
CA GLU A 257 -12.02 -22.75 -13.42
C GLU A 257 -12.76 -21.41 -13.34
N GLU A 258 -13.40 -21.11 -12.21
CA GLU A 258 -14.09 -19.82 -12.00
C GLU A 258 -13.09 -18.64 -11.94
N GLU A 259 -11.89 -18.84 -11.38
CA GLU A 259 -10.82 -17.85 -11.43
C GLU A 259 -10.39 -17.55 -12.87
N GLU A 260 -10.18 -18.57 -13.72
CA GLU A 260 -9.85 -18.36 -15.13
C GLU A 260 -10.97 -17.64 -15.88
N LYS A 261 -12.24 -18.03 -15.65
CA LYS A 261 -13.40 -17.33 -16.25
C LYS A 261 -13.45 -15.87 -15.82
N PHE A 262 -13.17 -15.58 -14.56
CA PHE A 262 -13.10 -14.22 -14.04
C PHE A 262 -11.97 -13.42 -14.70
N ILE A 263 -10.79 -14.02 -14.89
CA ILE A 263 -9.68 -13.39 -15.62
C ILE A 263 -10.08 -13.08 -17.07
N GLU A 264 -10.69 -14.02 -17.78
CA GLU A 264 -11.16 -13.79 -19.16
C GLU A 264 -12.23 -12.70 -19.21
N GLN A 265 -13.14 -12.64 -18.24
CA GLN A 265 -14.10 -11.55 -18.12
C GLN A 265 -13.41 -10.19 -17.93
N LEU A 266 -12.38 -10.10 -17.07
CA LEU A 266 -11.63 -8.86 -16.89
C LEU A 266 -10.88 -8.44 -18.16
N LYS A 267 -10.32 -9.40 -18.91
CA LYS A 267 -9.68 -9.12 -20.20
C LYS A 267 -10.66 -8.53 -21.21
N ASP A 268 -11.82 -9.16 -21.37
CA ASP A 268 -12.83 -8.81 -22.37
C ASP A 268 -13.60 -7.53 -22.01
N LYS A 269 -14.05 -7.40 -20.75
CA LYS A 269 -15.05 -6.40 -20.34
C LYS A 269 -14.60 -5.45 -19.25
N GLY A 270 -13.37 -5.59 -18.75
CA GLY A 270 -12.85 -4.80 -17.64
C GLY A 270 -13.66 -5.00 -16.34
N MET A 271 -13.56 -4.02 -15.44
CA MET A 271 -14.28 -4.03 -14.15
C MET A 271 -15.73 -3.54 -14.26
N ARG A 272 -16.08 -2.88 -15.38
CA ARG A 272 -17.37 -2.19 -15.56
C ARG A 272 -18.48 -3.13 -16.02
N HIS A 273 -18.20 -4.42 -16.15
CA HIS A 273 -19.22 -5.40 -16.47
C HIS A 273 -20.24 -5.51 -15.33
N GLN A 274 -21.47 -5.05 -15.57
CA GLN A 274 -22.59 -5.34 -14.70
C GLN A 274 -23.06 -6.77 -14.96
N ASP A 275 -22.76 -7.70 -14.04
CA ASP A 275 -23.44 -8.98 -14.02
C ASP A 275 -24.89 -8.69 -13.58
N GLN A 276 -25.86 -8.82 -14.49
CA GLN A 276 -27.29 -8.59 -14.22
C GLN A 276 -27.87 -9.54 -13.14
N ARG A 277 -27.05 -10.39 -12.52
CA ARG A 277 -27.44 -11.45 -11.59
C ARG A 277 -27.47 -11.05 -10.12
N VAL A 278 -27.10 -9.83 -9.78
CA VAL A 278 -27.08 -9.36 -8.39
C VAL A 278 -28.04 -8.19 -8.20
N GLN A 279 -29.31 -8.38 -8.55
CA GLN A 279 -30.39 -7.76 -7.77
C GLN A 279 -30.50 -8.56 -6.47
N ILE A 280 -29.75 -8.15 -5.46
CA ILE A 280 -30.08 -8.55 -4.09
C ILE A 280 -31.31 -7.72 -3.75
N ASP A 281 -32.48 -8.32 -3.84
CA ASP A 281 -33.67 -7.84 -3.14
C ASP A 281 -33.36 -7.82 -1.64
N LEU A 282 -32.86 -6.68 -1.17
CA LEU A 282 -32.83 -6.37 0.25
C LEU A 282 -34.26 -5.97 0.64
N GLN A 283 -35.06 -6.98 0.99
CA GLN A 283 -36.28 -6.80 1.79
C GLN A 283 -35.94 -6.67 3.27
#